data_AF-A0A0U0WGK2-F1
#
_entry.id   AF-A0A0U0WGK2-F1
#
_cell.length_a   1.000
_cell.length_b   1.000
_cell.length_c   1.000
_cell.angle_alpha   90.00
_cell.angle_beta   90.00
_cell.angle_gamma   90.00
#
_symmetry.space_group_name_H-M   'P 1'
#
loop_
_entity.id
_entity.type
_entity.pdbx_description
1 polymer ?
#
loop_
_entity_poly.entity_id
_entity_poly.type
_entity_poly.pdbx_seq_one_letter_code
_entity_poly.pdbx_strand_id
1 'polypeptide(L)' 'MPVLPPTMVLIQKLRSLGKHHCDFARLLPAVRAIRERLDWERIRSETADNDYAFAFLVLAERLGLTD' A
#
# COMPACT_ATOMS: atom_id res chain seq x y z
N MET A 1 -17.85 -11.90 13.49
CA MET A 1 -16.38 -12.01 13.29
C MET A 1 -15.87 -10.65 12.82
N PRO A 2 -14.93 -9.99 13.51
CA PRO A 2 -14.43 -8.69 13.08
C PRO A 2 -13.50 -8.84 11.87
N VAL A 3 -13.69 -8.01 10.84
CA VAL A 3 -12.81 -7.94 9.66
C VAL A 3 -11.85 -6.77 9.79
N LEU A 4 -10.61 -6.94 9.34
CA LEU A 4 -9.62 -5.87 9.37
C LEU A 4 -9.98 -4.76 8.36
N PRO A 5 -9.83 -3.47 8.73
CA PRO A 5 -10.01 -2.38 7.79
C PRO A 5 -9.05 -2.46 6.60
N PRO A 6 -9.48 -2.09 5.37
CA PRO A 6 -8.64 -2.15 4.16
C PRO A 6 -7.30 -1.42 4.30
N THR A 7 -7.29 -0.21 4.89
CA THR A 7 -6.07 0.56 5.18
C THR A 7 -5.08 -0.24 6.01
N MET A 8 -5.55 -0.89 7.08
CA MET A 8 -4.69 -1.69 7.96
C MET A 8 -4.11 -2.89 7.20
N VAL A 9 -4.92 -3.56 6.39
CA VAL A 9 -4.46 -4.67 5.55
C VAL A 9 -3.36 -4.21 4.59
N LEU A 10 -3.52 -3.04 3.95
CA LEU A 10 -2.51 -2.52 3.04
C LEU A 10 -1.22 -2.11 3.77
N ILE A 11 -1.29 -1.45 4.92
CA ILE A 11 -0.12 -1.10 5.74
C ILE A 11 0.69 -2.36 6.06
N GLN A 12 0.03 -3.42 6.53
CA GLN A 12 0.68 -4.69 6.86
C GLN A 12 1.31 -5.34 5.62
N LYS A 13 0.63 -5.29 4.46
CA LYS A 13 1.20 -5.78 3.20
C LYS A 13 2.43 -5.00 2.77
N LEU A 14 2.39 -3.67 2.83
CA LEU A 14 3.52 -2.81 2.47
C LEU A 14 4.71 -3.02 3.43
N ARG A 15 4.46 -3.14 4.73
CA ARG A 15 5.51 -3.46 5.72
C ARG A 15 6.16 -4.83 5.51
N SER A 16 5.44 -5.77 4.88
CA SER A 16 5.99 -7.10 4.55
C SER A 16 6.85 -7.12 3.27
N LEU A 17 6.89 -6.01 2.52
CA LEU A 17 7.74 -5.92 1.33
C LEU A 17 9.22 -5.93 1.71
N GLY A 18 10.01 -6.60 0.87
CA GLY A 18 11.46 -6.71 1.06
C GLY A 18 12.12 -7.37 -0.15
N LYS A 19 13.43 -7.57 -0.08
CA LYS A 19 14.26 -8.14 -1.16
C LYS A 19 13.69 -9.42 -1.80
N HIS A 20 13.06 -10.27 -0.99
CA HIS A 20 12.52 -11.56 -1.45
C HIS A 20 11.02 -11.50 -1.81
N HIS A 21 10.33 -10.44 -1.41
CA HIS A 21 8.88 -10.33 -1.51
C HIS A 21 8.46 -8.94 -1.99
N CYS A 22 9.03 -8.49 -3.11
CA CYS A 22 8.69 -7.22 -3.75
C CYS A 22 7.95 -7.47 -5.08
N ASP A 23 6.66 -7.78 -4.99
CA ASP A 23 5.79 -7.95 -6.17
C ASP A 23 4.67 -6.90 -6.19
N PHE A 24 4.95 -5.78 -6.86
CA PHE A 24 3.98 -4.70 -7.03
C PHE A 24 2.88 -5.06 -8.03
N ALA A 25 3.16 -5.94 -8.99
CA ALA A 25 2.18 -6.35 -10.00
C ALA A 25 0.98 -7.06 -9.36
N ARG A 26 1.19 -7.78 -8.26
CA ARG A 26 0.10 -8.39 -7.47
C ARG A 26 -0.65 -7.39 -6.58
N LEU A 27 0.04 -6.36 -6.09
CA LEU A 27 -0.54 -5.38 -5.16
C LEU A 27 -1.36 -4.30 -5.88
N LEU A 28 -0.87 -3.80 -7.02
CA LEU A 28 -1.47 -2.67 -7.74
C LEU A 28 -2.94 -2.88 -8.14
N PRO A 29 -3.36 -4.05 -8.67
CA PRO A 29 -4.77 -4.28 -9.01
C PRO A 29 -5.68 -4.25 -7.79
N ALA A 30 -5.24 -4.85 -6.68
CA ALA A 30 -5.99 -4.88 -5.43
C ALA A 30 -6.15 -3.48 -4.84
N VAL A 31 -5.07 -2.69 -4.81
CA VAL A 31 -5.07 -1.30 -4.34
C VAL A 31 -5.96 -0.42 -5.23
N ARG A 32 -5.90 -0.56 -6.56
CA ARG A 32 -6.75 0.17 -7.50
C ARG A 32 -8.24 -0.05 -7.22
N ALA A 33 -8.64 -1.29 -6.90
CA ALA A 33 -10.02 -1.64 -6.64
C ALA A 33 -10.59 -1.02 -5.35
N ILE A 34 -9.74 -0.64 -4.39
CA ILE A 34 -10.16 -0.15 -3.06
C ILE A 34 -9.67 1.26 -2.75
N ARG A 35 -9.06 1.97 -3.70
CA ARG A 35 -8.36 3.26 -3.47
C ARG A 35 -9.17 4.31 -2.71
N GLU A 36 -10.48 4.36 -2.94
CA GLU A 36 -11.40 5.32 -2.30
C GLU A 36 -11.67 5.01 -0.83
N ARG A 37 -11.32 3.81 -0.37
CA ARG A 37 -11.47 3.35 1.03
C ARG A 37 -10.16 3.39 1.80
N LEU A 38 -9.07 3.83 1.15
CA LEU A 38 -7.74 3.89 1.73
C LEU A 38 -7.49 5.28 2.32
N ASP A 39 -6.87 5.28 3.50
CA ASP A 39 -6.33 6.48 4.11
C ASP A 39 -4.85 6.58 3.73
N TRP A 40 -4.58 7.36 2.69
CA TRP A 40 -3.25 7.51 2.10
C TRP A 40 -2.26 8.25 3.00
N GLU A 41 -2.74 9.19 3.81
CA GLU A 41 -1.91 9.91 4.78
C GLU A 41 -1.40 8.93 5.84
N ARG A 42 -2.29 8.12 6.40
CA ARG A 42 -1.94 7.10 7.37
C ARG A 42 -1.03 6.04 6.77
N ILE A 43 -1.28 5.57 5.54
CA ILE A 43 -0.40 4.61 4.87
C ILE A 43 1.02 5.18 4.73
N ARG A 44 1.15 6.44 4.31
CA ARG A 44 2.46 7.11 4.19
C ARG A 44 3.17 7.19 5.53
N SER A 45 2.49 7.69 6.57
CA SER A 45 3.07 7.81 7.91
C SER A 45 3.48 6.45 8.50
N GLU A 46 2.62 5.45 8.38
CA GLU A 46 2.86 4.12 8.95
C GLU A 46 3.75 3.22 8.09
N THR A 47 4.30 3.68 6.97
CA THR A 47 5.25 2.89 6.18
C THR A 47 6.51 3.67 5.80
N ALA A 48 6.70 4.85 6.40
CA ALA A 48 7.81 5.76 6.11
C ALA A 48 9.21 5.15 6.34
N ASP A 49 9.30 4.12 7.18
CA ASP A 49 10.53 3.39 7.52
C ASP A 49 10.87 2.25 6.54
N ASN A 50 10.07 2.01 5.50
CA ASN A 50 10.28 0.92 4.54
C ASN A 50 10.48 1.45 3.11
N ASP A 51 11.70 1.32 2.58
CA ASP A 51 12.07 1.79 1.24
C ASP A 51 11.26 1.12 0.09
N TYR A 52 10.83 -0.13 0.27
CA TYR A 52 9.99 -0.81 -0.71
C TYR A 52 8.55 -0.28 -0.69
N ALA A 53 8.03 0.04 0.49
CA ALA A 53 6.73 0.70 0.62
C ALA A 53 6.78 2.10 0.00
N PHE A 54 7.85 2.85 0.26
CA PHE A 54 8.11 4.13 -0.40
C PHE A 54 8.09 4.01 -1.93
N ALA A 55 8.85 3.06 -2.49
CA ALA A 55 8.88 2.83 -3.94
C ALA A 55 7.50 2.47 -4.51
N PHE A 56 6.71 1.66 -3.79
CA PHE A 56 5.34 1.35 -4.17
C PHE A 56 4.46 2.61 -4.20
N LEU A 57 4.53 3.45 -3.17
CA LEU A 57 3.70 4.65 -3.05
C LEU A 57 4.02 5.68 -4.13
N VAL A 58 5.31 5.87 -4.46
CA VAL A 58 5.72 6.71 -5.60
C VAL A 58 5.14 6.20 -6.92
N LEU A 59 5.16 4.89 -7.15
CA LEU A 59 4.56 4.30 -8.35
C LEU A 59 3.03 4.47 -8.34
N ALA A 60 2.37 4.24 -7.20
CA ALA A 60 0.93 4.38 -7.05
C ALA A 60 0.47 5.82 -7.34
N GLU A 61 1.20 6.82 -6.87
CA GLU A 61 0.96 8.23 -7.15
C GLU A 61 1.08 8.53 -8.65
N ARG A 62 2.17 8.09 -9.30
CA ARG A 62 2.36 8.28 -10.76
C ARG A 62 1.29 7.59 -11.61
N LEU A 63 0.62 6.57 -11.07
CA LEU A 63 -0.48 5.85 -11.72
C LEU A 63 -1.87 6.43 -11.40
N GLY A 64 -1.95 7.53 -10.65
CA GLY A 64 -3.22 8.17 -10.25
C GLY A 64 -4.04 7.30 -9.30
N LEU A 65 -3.38 6.57 -8.40
CA LEU A 65 -4.04 5.78 -7.35
C LEU A 65 -4.21 6.57 -6.05
N THR A 66 -3.32 7.52 -5.80
CA THR A 66 -3.39 8.41 -4.64
C THR A 66 -3.87 9.78 -5.13
N ASP A 67 -5.09 10.16 -4.75
CA ASP A 67 -5.60 11.53 -4.90
C ASP A 67 -5.23 12.37 -3.66
#